data_AF-A0A0P1FIL9-F1
#
_entry.id   AF-A0A0P1FIL9-F1
#
_cell.length_a   1.000
_cell.length_b   1.000
_cell.length_c   1.000
_cell.angle_alpha   90.00
_cell.angle_beta   90.00
_cell.angle_gamma   90.00
#
_symmetry.space_group_name_H-M   'P 1'
#
loop_
_entity.id
_entity.type
_entity.pdbx_description
1 polymer ?
#
loop_
_entity_poly.entity_id
_entity_poly.type
_entity_poly.pdbx_seq_one_letter_code
_entity_poly.pdbx_strand_id
1 'polypeptide(L)'
;MGVGNRNGVVSIMAELGGGGAVSPDILAMTERGLQRILHTLGMLPDYKPDAVRGTREFHAQGSVYAYQSGLFEPLKDIGDTVVSGETVGLIHHPDTPLQAADQIVSPYEGFVLCKRALAQIERGDAAFQIARDAEQR
;
A
#
# COMPACT_ATOMS: atom_id res chain seq x y z
N MET A 1 -1.18 -8.27 -16.25
CA MET A 1 -0.21 -7.71 -17.23
C MET A 1 0.11 -8.63 -18.41
N GLY A 2 0.04 -9.97 -18.28
CA GLY A 2 0.56 -10.89 -19.31
C GLY A 2 0.07 -10.64 -20.74
N VAL A 3 -1.23 -10.68 -21.00
CA VAL A 3 -1.74 -10.62 -22.40
C VAL A 3 -1.73 -9.22 -23.02
N GLY A 4 -2.09 -8.19 -22.25
CA GLY A 4 -2.09 -6.80 -22.74
C GLY A 4 -0.69 -6.32 -23.13
N ASN A 5 0.28 -6.48 -22.23
CA ASN A 5 1.65 -6.04 -22.49
C ASN A 5 2.28 -6.80 -23.68
N ARG A 6 2.03 -8.11 -23.81
CA ARG A 6 2.51 -8.91 -24.94
C ARG A 6 1.93 -8.47 -26.30
N ASN A 7 0.78 -7.80 -26.28
CA ASN A 7 0.13 -7.26 -27.48
C ASN A 7 0.38 -5.75 -27.65
N GLY A 8 1.32 -5.16 -26.91
CA GLY A 8 1.63 -3.73 -27.00
C GLY A 8 0.57 -2.81 -26.41
N VAL A 9 -0.36 -3.34 -25.60
CA VAL A 9 -1.37 -2.54 -24.89
C VAL A 9 -0.79 -2.03 -23.58
N VAL A 10 -0.82 -0.71 -23.39
CA VAL A 10 -0.47 -0.07 -22.13
C VAL A 10 -1.49 -0.48 -21.07
N SER A 11 -1.03 -1.17 -20.04
CA SER A 11 -1.88 -1.62 -18.93
C SER A 11 -1.63 -0.75 -17.70
N ILE A 12 -2.69 -0.16 -17.16
CA ILE A 12 -2.67 0.58 -15.89
C ILE A 12 -3.46 -0.24 -14.88
N MET A 13 -2.82 -0.58 -13.76
CA MET A 13 -3.47 -1.13 -12.58
C MET A 13 -3.37 -0.13 -11.44
N ALA A 14 -4.39 -0.10 -10.59
CA ALA A 14 -4.43 0.80 -9.45
C ALA A 14 -4.88 0.02 -8.21
N GLU A 15 -4.20 0.27 -7.10
CA GLU A 15 -4.63 -0.12 -5.77
C GLU A 15 -5.37 1.08 -5.16
N LEU A 16 -6.67 0.91 -4.92
CA LEU A 16 -7.60 2.01 -4.61
C LEU A 16 -8.31 1.73 -3.29
N GLY A 17 -7.52 1.64 -2.22
CA GLY A 17 -8.01 1.36 -0.87
C GLY A 17 -7.78 -0.09 -0.43
N GLY A 18 -8.66 -0.60 0.42
CA GLY A 18 -8.51 -1.93 1.01
C GLY A 18 -9.49 -2.19 2.14
N GLY A 19 -9.27 -3.29 2.88
CA GLY A 19 -10.07 -3.63 4.06
C GLY A 19 -11.52 -4.02 3.78
N GLY A 20 -11.88 -4.29 2.51
CA GLY A 20 -13.26 -4.63 2.14
C GLY A 20 -14.24 -3.46 2.22
N ALA A 21 -13.74 -2.22 2.23
CA ALA A 21 -14.54 -1.01 2.34
C ALA A 21 -14.26 -0.04 1.18
N VAL A 22 -15.20 0.89 0.97
CA VAL A 22 -15.04 2.03 0.07
C VAL A 22 -15.02 3.29 0.91
N SER A 23 -13.91 4.01 0.84
CA SER A 23 -13.76 5.31 1.50
C SER A 23 -14.14 6.43 0.52
N PRO A 24 -14.97 7.42 0.92
CA PRO A 24 -15.42 8.48 0.01
C PRO A 24 -14.29 9.28 -0.67
N ASP A 25 -13.19 9.49 0.05
CA ASP A 25 -11.98 10.17 -0.44
C ASP A 25 -11.26 9.37 -1.52
N ILE A 26 -11.13 8.05 -1.34
CA ILE A 26 -10.54 7.15 -2.33
C ILE A 26 -11.43 7.04 -3.57
N LEU A 27 -12.75 6.97 -3.39
CA LEU A 27 -13.71 6.96 -4.49
C LEU A 27 -13.59 8.25 -5.31
N ALA A 28 -13.59 9.42 -4.67
CA ALA A 28 -13.44 10.70 -5.34
C ALA A 28 -12.09 10.80 -6.09
N MET A 29 -11.00 10.28 -5.51
CA MET A 29 -9.69 10.23 -6.16
C MET A 29 -9.70 9.30 -7.38
N THR A 30 -10.38 8.16 -7.27
CA THR A 30 -10.54 7.16 -8.34
C THR A 30 -11.30 7.74 -9.53
N GLU A 31 -12.46 8.34 -9.30
CA GLU A 31 -13.29 8.95 -10.35
C GLU A 31 -12.53 10.07 -11.05
N ARG A 32 -11.85 10.92 -10.28
CA ARG A 32 -10.98 11.97 -10.81
C ARG A 32 -9.87 11.39 -11.70
N GLY A 33 -9.18 10.35 -11.25
CA GLY A 33 -8.11 9.70 -12.01
C GLY A 33 -8.62 9.11 -13.33
N LEU A 34 -9.73 8.38 -13.28
CA LEU A 34 -10.35 7.76 -14.45
C LEU A 34 -10.78 8.79 -15.48
N GLN A 35 -11.49 9.85 -15.08
CA GLN A 35 -11.93 10.91 -16.00
C GLN A 35 -10.75 11.58 -16.70
N ARG A 36 -9.65 11.83 -15.98
CA ARG A 36 -8.43 12.42 -16.54
C ARG A 36 -7.74 11.50 -17.55
N ILE A 37 -7.70 10.19 -17.27
CA ILE A 37 -7.16 9.20 -18.22
C ILE A 37 -8.03 9.18 -19.49
N LEU A 38 -9.35 9.07 -19.35
CA LEU A 38 -10.27 9.03 -20.50
C LEU A 38 -10.22 10.32 -21.33
N HIS A 39 -10.13 11.49 -20.69
CA HIS A 39 -9.91 12.76 -21.38
C HIS A 39 -8.58 12.76 -22.14
N THR A 40 -7.49 12.28 -21.52
CA THR A 40 -6.16 12.22 -22.17
C THR A 40 -6.15 11.27 -23.38
N LEU A 41 -6.98 10.22 -23.35
CA LEU A 41 -7.19 9.30 -24.47
C LEU A 41 -8.19 9.83 -25.53
N GLY A 42 -8.70 11.07 -25.37
CA GLY A 42 -9.66 11.69 -26.30
C GLY A 42 -11.08 11.14 -26.20
N MET A 43 -11.40 10.36 -25.17
CA MET A 43 -12.71 9.73 -24.98
C MET A 43 -13.71 10.63 -24.27
N LEU A 44 -13.24 11.68 -23.57
CA LEU A 44 -14.06 12.69 -22.91
C LEU A 44 -13.62 14.11 -23.32
N PRO A 45 -13.89 14.55 -24.56
CA PRO A 45 -13.35 15.81 -25.10
C PRO A 45 -13.87 17.08 -24.39
N ASP A 46 -15.05 17.02 -23.78
CA ASP A 46 -15.65 18.17 -23.07
C ASP A 46 -15.23 18.24 -21.58
N TYR A 47 -14.56 17.22 -21.07
CA TYR A 47 -14.08 17.20 -19.69
C TYR A 47 -12.94 18.20 -19.52
N LYS A 48 -12.99 19.04 -18.49
CA LYS A 48 -11.92 19.99 -18.14
C LYS A 48 -11.21 19.49 -16.87
N PRO A 49 -9.98 18.95 -16.97
CA PRO A 49 -9.24 18.49 -15.80
C PRO A 49 -8.96 19.63 -14.82
N ASP A 50 -9.02 19.32 -13.52
CA ASP A 50 -8.56 20.21 -12.46
C ASP A 50 -7.02 20.32 -12.43
N ALA A 51 -6.50 21.15 -11.51
CA ALA A 51 -5.06 21.33 -11.33
C ALA A 51 -4.32 20.01 -11.05
N VAL A 52 -3.10 19.90 -11.56
CA VAL A 52 -2.22 18.75 -11.30
C VAL A 52 -1.80 18.77 -9.82
N ARG A 53 -1.85 17.60 -9.16
CA ARG A 53 -1.52 17.44 -7.73
C ARG A 53 -0.16 16.77 -7.49
N GLY A 54 0.58 16.48 -8.57
CA GLY A 54 1.81 15.70 -8.55
C GLY A 54 1.55 14.18 -8.44
N THR A 55 2.51 13.40 -8.90
CA THR A 55 2.57 11.94 -8.76
C THR A 55 3.99 11.60 -8.33
N ARG A 56 4.13 10.74 -7.32
CA ARG A 56 5.44 10.21 -6.89
C ARG A 56 5.66 8.87 -7.57
N GLU A 57 6.88 8.67 -8.05
CA GLU A 57 7.36 7.38 -8.53
C GLU A 57 8.19 6.72 -7.42
N PHE A 58 8.03 5.41 -7.24
CA PHE A 58 8.71 4.67 -6.18
C PHE A 58 8.98 3.22 -6.57
N HIS A 59 9.91 2.60 -5.86
CA HIS A 59 10.25 1.19 -5.94
C HIS A 59 9.89 0.48 -4.63
N ALA A 60 9.18 -0.64 -4.74
CA ALA A 60 8.98 -1.54 -3.60
C ALA A 60 10.33 -2.10 -3.15
N GLN A 61 10.60 -2.01 -1.85
CA GLN A 61 11.79 -2.59 -1.21
C GLN A 61 11.53 -4.04 -0.82
N GLY A 62 10.32 -4.33 -0.34
CA GLY A 62 9.89 -5.68 -0.02
C GLY A 62 8.76 -5.72 0.99
N SER A 63 8.42 -6.93 1.42
CA SER A 63 7.36 -7.19 2.40
C SER A 63 7.94 -7.57 3.75
N VAL A 64 7.36 -7.04 4.82
CA VAL A 64 7.68 -7.41 6.20
C VAL A 64 6.68 -8.48 6.64
N TYR A 65 7.19 -9.67 6.95
CA TYR A 65 6.37 -10.84 7.24
C TYR A 65 6.24 -11.11 8.74
N ALA A 66 5.10 -11.67 9.14
CA ALA A 66 4.89 -12.18 10.48
C ALA A 66 5.55 -13.55 10.66
N TYR A 67 6.33 -13.71 11.73
CA TYR A 67 6.94 -15.00 12.10
C TYR A 67 6.13 -15.76 13.16
N GLN A 68 5.17 -15.09 13.80
CA GLN A 68 4.23 -15.66 14.77
C GLN A 68 2.80 -15.36 14.35
N SER A 69 1.87 -16.18 14.83
CA SER A 69 0.44 -15.91 14.72
C SER A 69 -0.05 -15.17 15.96
N GLY A 70 -1.12 -14.37 15.83
CA GLY A 70 -1.70 -13.66 16.96
C GLY A 70 -2.57 -12.48 16.53
N LEU A 71 -2.59 -11.43 17.36
CA LEU A 71 -3.30 -10.18 17.08
C LEU A 71 -2.30 -9.07 16.74
N PHE A 72 -2.31 -8.65 15.48
CA PHE A 72 -1.47 -7.60 14.94
C PHE A 72 -1.96 -6.20 15.36
N GLU A 73 -1.06 -5.44 15.98
CA GLU A 73 -1.18 -4.00 16.22
C GLU A 73 -0.17 -3.26 15.31
N PRO A 74 -0.63 -2.50 14.31
CA PRO A 74 0.26 -1.67 13.51
C PRO A 74 0.73 -0.44 14.30
N LEU A 75 2.04 -0.16 14.29
CA LEU A 75 2.62 1.07 14.84
C LEU A 75 2.88 2.15 13.78
N LYS A 76 2.57 1.84 12.52
CA LYS A 76 2.71 2.70 11.35
C LYS A 76 1.46 2.63 10.48
N ASP A 77 1.11 3.74 9.84
CA ASP A 77 0.08 3.80 8.81
C ASP A 77 0.67 3.95 7.40
N ILE A 78 -0.18 3.73 6.39
CA ILE A 78 0.18 3.92 4.98
C ILE A 78 0.66 5.36 4.78
N GLY A 79 1.84 5.51 4.17
CA GLY A 79 2.51 6.80 3.96
C GLY A 79 3.51 7.19 5.05
N ASP A 80 3.48 6.55 6.22
CA ASP A 80 4.45 6.85 7.29
C ASP A 80 5.85 6.40 6.91
N THR A 81 6.86 7.19 7.32
CA THR A 81 8.27 6.86 7.13
C THR A 81 8.72 5.73 8.06
N VAL A 82 9.62 4.89 7.53
CA VAL A 82 10.22 3.75 8.23
C VAL A 82 11.74 3.79 8.08
N VAL A 83 12.48 3.59 9.18
CA VAL A 83 13.93 3.37 9.14
C VAL A 83 14.25 1.87 9.27
N SER A 84 15.39 1.44 8.71
CA SER A 84 15.81 0.04 8.82
C SER A 84 16.06 -0.33 10.29
N GLY A 85 15.53 -1.47 10.72
CA GLY A 85 15.57 -1.93 12.11
C GLY A 85 14.47 -1.34 12.99
N GLU A 86 13.55 -0.53 12.46
CA GLU A 86 12.44 0.03 13.23
C GLU A 86 11.36 -1.03 13.52
N THR A 87 10.85 -1.04 14.76
CA THR A 87 9.64 -1.78 15.11
C THR A 87 8.43 -1.08 14.49
N VAL A 88 7.77 -1.73 13.54
CA VAL A 88 6.63 -1.19 12.78
C VAL A 88 5.28 -1.78 13.21
N GLY A 89 5.31 -2.81 14.06
CA GLY A 89 4.11 -3.48 14.56
C GLY A 89 4.40 -4.39 15.74
N LEU A 90 3.34 -4.82 16.40
CA LEU A 90 3.37 -5.80 17.49
C LEU A 90 2.41 -6.96 17.18
N ILE A 91 2.71 -8.14 17.71
CA ILE A 91 1.82 -9.31 17.70
C ILE A 91 1.53 -9.69 19.14
N HIS A 92 0.27 -9.53 19.55
CA HIS A 92 -0.22 -9.90 20.88
C HIS A 92 -0.74 -11.33 20.90
N HIS A 93 -0.69 -11.96 22.08
CA HIS A 93 -1.08 -13.36 22.32
C HIS A 93 -2.20 -13.45 23.37
N PRO A 94 -3.47 -13.16 23.03
CA PRO A 94 -4.58 -13.14 23.99
C PRO A 94 -4.89 -14.50 24.63
N ASP A 95 -4.46 -15.59 23.98
CA ASP A 95 -4.58 -16.96 24.48
C ASP A 95 -3.53 -17.29 25.56
N THR A 96 -2.48 -16.48 25.70
CA THR A 96 -1.41 -16.64 26.69
C THR A 96 -1.24 -15.36 27.52
N PRO A 97 -2.06 -15.15 28.58
CA PRO A 97 -2.02 -13.93 29.39
C PRO A 97 -0.64 -13.61 29.96
N LEU A 98 -0.31 -12.31 30.02
CA LEU A 98 0.98 -11.76 30.50
C LEU A 98 2.19 -12.02 29.59
N GLN A 99 2.04 -12.79 28.51
CA GLN A 99 3.09 -12.89 27.50
C GLN A 99 3.30 -11.51 26.84
N ALA A 100 4.57 -11.12 26.70
CA ALA A 100 4.93 -9.91 25.97
C ALA A 100 4.63 -10.06 24.48
N ALA A 101 4.25 -8.97 23.82
CA ALA A 101 4.01 -8.97 22.38
C ALA A 101 5.32 -9.18 21.61
N ASP A 102 5.24 -9.92 20.50
CA ASP A 102 6.37 -10.05 19.57
C ASP A 102 6.49 -8.78 18.71
N GLN A 103 7.71 -8.33 18.48
CA GLN A 103 7.97 -7.18 17.63
C GLN A 103 8.04 -7.58 16.15
N ILE A 104 7.37 -6.81 15.29
CA ILE A 104 7.58 -6.83 13.85
C ILE A 104 8.55 -5.71 13.51
N VAL A 105 9.75 -6.09 13.07
CA VAL A 105 10.83 -5.16 12.71
C VAL A 105 10.98 -5.10 11.20
N SER A 106 11.01 -3.90 10.63
CA SER A 106 11.27 -3.71 9.21
C SER A 106 12.77 -3.78 8.92
N PRO A 107 13.26 -4.65 8.02
CA PRO A 107 14.64 -4.58 7.53
C PRO A 107 14.81 -3.46 6.48
N TYR A 108 13.72 -2.93 5.95
CA TYR A 108 13.70 -1.92 4.90
C TYR A 108 13.57 -0.52 5.48
N GLU A 109 14.07 0.46 4.73
CA GLU A 109 13.88 1.89 4.97
C GLU A 109 13.08 2.53 3.82
N GLY A 110 12.28 3.54 4.14
CA GLY A 110 11.40 4.20 3.18
C GLY A 110 10.08 4.64 3.81
N PHE A 111 8.97 4.23 3.22
CA PHE A 111 7.63 4.47 3.76
C PHE A 111 6.72 3.25 3.58
N VAL A 112 5.67 3.17 4.39
CA VAL A 112 4.65 2.11 4.28
C VAL A 112 3.84 2.30 3.01
N LEU A 113 3.98 1.39 2.07
CA LEU A 113 3.20 1.34 0.82
C LEU A 113 1.87 0.61 1.01
N CYS A 114 1.90 -0.50 1.74
CA CYS A 114 0.73 -1.31 2.03
C CYS A 114 0.81 -1.84 3.46
N LYS A 115 -0.36 -2.02 4.10
CA LYS A 115 -0.52 -2.50 5.47
C LYS A 115 -1.61 -3.56 5.51
N ARG A 116 -1.41 -4.61 6.29
CA ARG A 116 -2.45 -5.62 6.56
C ARG A 116 -3.68 -4.94 7.19
N ALA A 117 -4.86 -5.24 6.64
CA ALA A 117 -6.11 -4.69 7.14
C ALA A 117 -6.68 -5.45 8.35
N LEU A 118 -6.48 -6.77 8.40
CA LEU A 118 -7.03 -7.62 9.46
C LEU A 118 -6.10 -7.68 10.68
N ALA A 119 -6.68 -7.58 11.87
CA ALA A 119 -5.94 -7.70 13.11
C ALA A 119 -5.45 -9.13 13.36
N GLN A 120 -6.25 -10.16 13.05
CA GLN A 120 -5.76 -11.55 13.12
C GLN A 120 -4.64 -11.73 12.09
N ILE A 121 -3.48 -12.22 12.53
CA ILE A 121 -2.32 -12.46 11.67
C ILE A 121 -1.80 -13.88 11.86
N GLU A 122 -1.35 -14.49 10.77
CA GLU A 122 -0.75 -15.82 10.76
C GLU A 122 0.71 -15.76 10.32
N ARG A 123 1.50 -16.75 10.74
CA ARG A 123 2.88 -16.89 10.26
C ARG A 123 2.92 -16.94 8.73
N GLY A 124 3.73 -16.07 8.14
CA GLY A 124 3.87 -15.94 6.68
C GLY A 124 2.99 -14.87 6.07
N ASP A 125 2.07 -14.26 6.82
CA ASP A 125 1.34 -13.07 6.36
C ASP A 125 2.29 -11.89 6.17
N ALA A 126 2.09 -11.11 5.11
CA ALA A 126 2.72 -9.80 4.96
C ALA A 126 1.99 -8.78 5.84
N ALA A 127 2.66 -8.27 6.88
CA ALA A 127 2.14 -7.22 7.75
C ALA A 127 2.23 -5.85 7.07
N PHE A 128 3.32 -5.60 6.35
CA PHE A 128 3.57 -4.37 5.61
C PHE A 128 4.29 -4.63 4.28
N GLN A 129 4.13 -3.72 3.33
CA GLN A 129 5.04 -3.56 2.20
C GLN A 129 5.71 -2.19 2.30
N ILE A 130 7.03 -2.15 2.15
CA ILE A 130 7.82 -0.91 2.24
C ILE A 130 8.27 -0.50 0.85
N ALA A 131 8.21 0.80 0.56
CA ALA A 131 8.68 1.38 -0.69
C ALA A 131 9.57 2.59 -0.44
N ARG A 132 10.31 2.99 -1.48
CA ARG A 132 11.19 4.16 -1.48
C ARG A 132 11.00 4.94 -2.76
N ASP A 133 11.12 6.27 -2.70
CA ASP A 133 11.04 7.10 -3.90
C ASP A 133 12.06 6.62 -4.95
N ALA A 134 11.65 6.67 -6.22
CA ALA A 134 12.52 6.36 -7.34
C ALA A 134 13.57 7.48 -7.47
N GLU A 135 14.81 7.11 -7.76
CA GLU A 135 15.84 8.11 -8.07
C GLU A 135 15.43 8.87 -9.34
N GLN A 136 15.58 10.19 -9.33
CA GLN A 136 15.33 11.00 -10.52
C GLN A 136 16.36 10.61 -11.59
N ARG A 137 15.85 10.21 -12.76
CA ARG A 137 16.67 10.05 -13.97
C ARG A 137 17.15 11.39 -14.49
#